data_AF-A0A7X3WSW3-F1
#
_entry.id   AF-A0A7X3WSW3-F1
#
_cell.length_a   1.000
_cell.length_b   1.000
_cell.length_c   1.000
_cell.angle_alpha   90.00
_cell.angle_beta   90.00
_cell.angle_gamma   90.00
#
_symmetry.space_group_name_H-M   'P 1'
#
loop_
_entity.id
_entity.type
_entity.pdbx_description
1 polymer ?
#
loop_
_entity_poly.entity_id
_entity_poly.type
_entity_poly.pdbx_seq_one_letter_code
_entity_poly.pdbx_strand_id
1 'polypeptide(L)'
;MILPEKTVRQALFIDSKAEKENRSATIQMSQTSMWVRQRRSGRAINEKGLLPEISEYGDNHYLTTTCLVHFLYEDETDVHHLKEVKITAIPNGKLQDRYNPTVDDGIWLAGRNAPTRGEDFRVRVSFAKLKEKASWRVQVINYDEITKECKGEWQP
;
A
#
# COMPACT_ATOMS: atom_id res chain seq x y z
N MET A 1 5.73 18.70 -14.94
CA MET A 1 4.74 19.71 -15.35
C MET A 1 3.78 19.90 -14.20
N ILE A 2 3.76 21.08 -13.57
CA ILE A 2 2.72 21.43 -12.60
C ILE A 2 1.61 22.08 -13.42
N LEU A 3 0.39 21.57 -13.33
CA LEU A 3 -0.80 22.12 -13.99
C LEU A 3 -1.52 22.97 -12.93
N PRO A 4 -1.37 24.30 -12.92
CA PRO A 4 -1.85 25.17 -11.83
C PRO A 4 -3.35 25.00 -11.54
N GLU A 5 -4.15 24.79 -12.58
CA GLU A 5 -5.58 24.52 -12.54
C GLU A 5 -5.96 23.13 -11.99
N LYS A 6 -4.97 22.25 -11.80
CA LYS A 6 -5.09 20.94 -11.14
C LYS A 6 -4.31 20.87 -9.83
N THR A 7 -3.90 22.02 -9.29
CA THR A 7 -3.18 22.07 -8.02
C THR A 7 -4.12 21.68 -6.89
N VAL A 8 -3.85 20.54 -6.27
CA VAL A 8 -4.57 20.06 -5.09
C VAL A 8 -3.64 20.16 -3.89
N ARG A 9 -4.16 20.63 -2.76
CA ARG A 9 -3.47 20.49 -1.48
C ARG A 9 -3.43 19.01 -1.13
N GLN A 10 -2.24 18.47 -0.89
CA GLN A 10 -2.05 17.04 -0.68
C GLN A 10 -1.38 16.79 0.68
N ALA A 11 -1.88 15.79 1.40
CA ALA A 11 -1.20 15.21 2.55
C ALA A 11 -0.61 13.87 2.09
N LEU A 12 0.70 13.87 1.84
CA LEU A 12 1.42 12.71 1.31
C LEU A 12 2.00 11.88 2.46
N PHE A 13 1.58 10.63 2.54
CA PHE A 13 2.06 9.65 3.51
C PHE A 13 2.87 8.58 2.78
N ILE A 14 4.13 8.41 3.16
CA ILE A 14 5.01 7.38 2.61
C ILE A 14 5.51 6.51 3.76
N ASP A 15 5.30 5.21 3.66
CA ASP A 15 5.82 4.22 4.60
C ASP A 15 6.77 3.26 3.89
N SER A 16 7.94 3.04 4.46
CA SER A 16 8.94 2.10 3.93
C SER A 16 8.89 0.76 4.67
N LYS A 17 9.10 -0.33 3.95
CA LYS A 17 9.12 -1.68 4.51
C LYS A 17 10.25 -2.49 3.89
N ALA A 18 11.07 -3.12 4.70
CA ALA A 18 12.01 -4.13 4.23
C ALA A 18 11.43 -5.52 4.53
N GLU A 19 11.24 -6.35 3.51
CA GLU A 19 10.75 -7.71 3.70
C GLU A 19 11.46 -8.70 2.76
N LYS A 20 11.57 -9.96 3.20
CA LYS A 20 12.09 -11.07 2.38
C LYS A 20 11.07 -11.63 1.39
N GLU A 21 9.84 -11.10 1.38
CA GLU A 21 8.74 -11.54 0.54
C GLU A 21 8.11 -10.33 -0.15
N ASN A 22 7.80 -10.45 -1.45
CA ASN A 22 7.39 -9.33 -2.29
C ASN A 22 5.98 -9.49 -2.89
N ARG A 23 5.13 -10.33 -2.31
CA ARG A 23 3.75 -10.60 -2.79
C ARG A 23 2.71 -9.64 -2.21
N SER A 24 2.99 -9.10 -1.04
CA SER A 24 2.08 -8.23 -0.28
C SER A 24 2.87 -7.38 0.71
N ALA A 25 2.26 -6.31 1.22
CA ALA A 25 2.80 -5.53 2.34
C ALA A 25 1.78 -5.44 3.48
N THR A 26 2.24 -5.58 4.72
CA THR A 26 1.38 -5.40 5.91
C THR A 26 1.25 -3.93 6.26
N ILE A 27 0.03 -3.43 6.35
CA ILE A 27 -0.27 -2.06 6.78
C ILE A 27 -1.10 -2.03 8.06
N GLN A 28 -0.93 -0.98 8.84
CA GLN A 28 -1.81 -0.63 9.96
C GLN A 28 -3.08 0.06 9.44
N MET A 29 -4.17 0.01 10.21
CA MET A 29 -5.39 0.73 9.84
C MET A 29 -5.20 2.25 9.80
N SER A 30 -4.23 2.79 10.55
CA SER A 30 -3.80 4.20 10.46
C SER A 30 -3.12 4.58 9.15
N GLN A 31 -2.79 3.62 8.28
CA GLN A 31 -2.13 3.86 7.01
C GLN A 31 -3.08 3.80 5.81
N THR A 32 -4.39 3.60 6.02
CA THR A 32 -5.38 3.60 4.93
C THR A 32 -6.63 4.36 5.31
N SER A 33 -7.22 5.02 4.32
CA SER A 33 -8.54 5.65 4.43
C SER A 33 -9.67 4.80 3.85
N MET A 34 -9.34 3.66 3.26
CA MET A 34 -10.33 2.73 2.73
C MET A 34 -11.01 1.93 3.84
N TRP A 35 -12.22 1.47 3.56
CA TRP A 35 -12.78 0.32 4.25
C TRP A 35 -12.06 -0.96 3.80
N VAL A 36 -11.75 -1.81 4.76
CA VAL A 36 -11.22 -3.15 4.58
C VAL A 36 -12.40 -4.12 4.59
N ARG A 37 -12.93 -4.41 3.40
CA ARG A 37 -13.95 -5.42 3.16
C ARG A 37 -13.26 -6.70 2.69
N GLN A 38 -13.28 -7.75 3.50
CA GLN A 38 -12.68 -9.03 3.13
C GLN A 38 -13.35 -10.21 3.84
N ARG A 39 -13.17 -11.42 3.30
CA ARG A 39 -13.52 -12.66 4.00
C ARG A 39 -12.31 -13.19 4.79
N ARG A 40 -12.46 -13.40 6.09
CA ARG A 40 -11.45 -14.00 6.97
C ARG A 40 -12.05 -15.19 7.71
N SER A 41 -11.46 -16.37 7.53
CA SER A 41 -11.94 -17.61 8.14
C SER A 41 -13.44 -17.85 7.91
N GLY A 42 -13.90 -17.60 6.68
CA GLY A 42 -15.31 -17.73 6.27
C GLY A 42 -16.21 -16.54 6.63
N ARG A 43 -15.81 -15.67 7.57
CA ARG A 43 -16.60 -14.52 8.03
C ARG A 43 -16.30 -13.26 7.23
N ALA A 44 -17.33 -12.48 6.94
CA ALA A 44 -17.18 -11.14 6.39
C ALA A 44 -16.62 -10.18 7.45
N ILE A 45 -15.60 -9.42 7.07
CA ILE A 45 -15.02 -8.33 7.85
C ILE A 45 -15.24 -7.04 7.07
N ASN A 46 -15.60 -5.98 7.78
CA ASN A 46 -15.80 -4.64 7.21
C ASN A 46 -15.31 -3.58 8.21
N GLU A 47 -14.02 -3.28 8.17
CA GLU A 47 -13.36 -2.35 9.11
C GLU A 47 -12.94 -1.07 8.42
N LYS A 48 -13.25 0.10 8.98
CA LYS A 48 -12.83 1.39 8.41
C LYS A 48 -11.38 1.69 8.78
N GLY A 49 -10.57 2.04 7.78
CA GLY A 49 -9.27 2.64 7.99
C GLY A 49 -9.36 3.93 8.80
N LEU A 50 -8.32 4.19 9.59
CA LEU A 50 -8.28 5.31 10.53
C LEU A 50 -7.70 6.58 9.90
N LEU A 51 -7.12 6.48 8.70
CA LEU A 51 -6.65 7.66 7.98
C LEU A 51 -7.86 8.36 7.35
N PRO A 52 -7.99 9.69 7.45
CA PRO A 52 -9.07 10.39 6.79
C PRO A 52 -8.87 10.37 5.26
N GLU A 53 -9.96 10.49 4.51
CA GLU A 53 -9.87 10.64 3.05
C GLU A 53 -9.36 12.02 2.63
N ILE A 54 -9.69 13.03 3.45
CA ILE A 54 -9.25 14.41 3.37
C ILE A 54 -8.73 14.79 4.76
N SER A 55 -7.45 15.11 4.87
CA SER A 55 -6.85 15.59 6.11
C SER A 55 -7.13 17.09 6.28
N GLU A 56 -7.40 17.52 7.51
CA GLU A 56 -7.63 18.91 7.87
C GLU A 56 -6.44 19.43 8.70
N TYR A 57 -5.94 20.61 8.36
CA TYR A 57 -4.89 21.29 9.12
C TYR A 57 -5.09 22.81 9.04
N GLY A 58 -5.38 23.43 10.19
CA GLY A 58 -5.99 24.76 10.22
C GLY A 58 -7.32 24.75 9.46
N ASP A 59 -7.58 25.79 8.66
CA ASP A 59 -8.79 25.88 7.83
C ASP A 59 -8.63 25.25 6.44
N ASN A 60 -7.57 24.46 6.24
CA ASN A 60 -7.20 23.91 4.94
C ASN A 60 -7.46 22.40 4.86
N HIS A 61 -7.98 21.97 3.72
CA HIS A 61 -8.25 20.58 3.39
C HIS A 61 -7.16 20.04 2.45
N TYR A 62 -6.70 18.82 2.71
CA TYR A 62 -5.64 18.15 1.98
C TYR A 62 -6.09 16.76 1.54
N LEU A 63 -6.02 16.47 0.24
CA LEU A 63 -6.28 15.12 -0.25
C LEU A 63 -5.21 14.16 0.28
N THR A 64 -5.66 13.17 1.05
CA THR A 64 -4.78 12.17 1.64
C THR A 64 -4.32 11.19 0.57
N THR A 65 -2.99 11.04 0.43
CA THR A 65 -2.39 10.12 -0.53
C THR A 65 -1.39 9.23 0.20
N THR A 66 -1.55 7.91 0.08
CA THR A 66 -0.67 6.95 0.74
C THR A 66 0.13 6.15 -0.28
N CYS A 67 1.44 6.08 -0.08
CA CYS A 67 2.34 5.24 -0.83
C CYS A 67 3.12 4.32 0.11
N LEU A 68 3.40 3.09 -0.35
CA LEU A 68 4.35 2.19 0.29
C LEU A 68 5.60 2.06 -0.58
N VAL A 69 6.77 2.04 0.04
CA VAL A 69 8.03 1.67 -0.60
C VAL A 69 8.50 0.37 0.03
N HIS A 70 8.38 -0.73 -0.71
CA HIS A 70 8.68 -2.08 -0.25
C HIS A 70 10.03 -2.53 -0.83
N PHE A 71 11.01 -2.76 0.03
CA PHE A 71 12.35 -3.18 -0.28
C PHE A 71 12.43 -4.70 -0.09
N LEU A 72 12.54 -5.43 -1.20
CA LEU A 72 12.85 -6.84 -1.20
C LEU A 72 14.35 -7.02 -1.04
N TYR A 73 14.74 -7.77 -0.02
CA TYR A 73 16.13 -8.14 0.21
C TYR A 73 16.29 -9.65 0.43
N GLU A 74 17.50 -10.13 0.20
CA GLU A 74 17.95 -11.48 0.54
C GLU A 74 19.11 -11.39 1.54
N ASP A 75 19.24 -12.40 2.39
CA ASP A 75 20.33 -12.49 3.35
C ASP A 75 21.41 -13.42 2.81
N GLU A 76 22.64 -12.92 2.74
CA GLU A 76 23.83 -13.72 2.45
C GLU A 76 24.91 -13.37 3.46
N THR A 77 25.33 -14.35 4.28
CA THR A 77 26.41 -14.16 5.27
C THR A 77 26.24 -12.91 6.16
N ASP A 78 25.04 -12.72 6.73
CA ASP A 78 24.66 -11.56 7.55
C ASP A 78 24.67 -10.19 6.84
N VAL A 79 24.77 -10.19 5.51
CA VAL A 79 24.61 -9.01 4.67
C VAL A 79 23.23 -9.03 4.01
N HIS A 80 22.55 -7.88 4.04
CA HIS A 80 21.25 -7.68 3.40
C HIS A 80 21.43 -7.14 1.99
N HIS A 81 21.17 -7.98 0.99
CA HIS A 81 21.31 -7.63 -0.41
C HIS A 81 19.97 -7.16 -0.97
N LEU A 82 19.86 -5.87 -1.32
CA LEU A 82 18.68 -5.33 -2.00
C LEU A 82 18.53 -5.98 -3.38
N LYS A 83 17.32 -6.42 -3.73
CA LYS A 83 17.03 -7.01 -5.04
C LYS A 83 16.02 -6.19 -5.83
N GLU A 84 14.95 -5.77 -5.16
CA GLU A 84 13.81 -5.11 -5.80
C GLU A 84 13.23 -4.05 -4.87
N VAL A 85 12.77 -2.93 -5.42
CA VAL A 85 11.98 -1.92 -4.75
C VAL A 85 10.63 -1.82 -5.44
N LYS A 86 9.56 -2.09 -4.68
CA LYS A 86 8.17 -1.90 -5.11
C LYS A 86 7.60 -0.61 -4.55
N ILE A 87 7.14 0.26 -5.43
CA ILE A 87 6.44 1.50 -5.07
C ILE A 87 4.95 1.26 -5.29
N THR A 88 4.16 1.34 -4.22
CA THR A 88 2.74 0.99 -4.25
C THR A 88 1.86 2.17 -3.82
N ALA A 89 1.01 2.67 -4.71
CA ALA A 89 0.05 3.72 -4.41
C ALA A 89 -1.28 3.12 -3.89
N ILE A 90 -1.50 3.18 -2.58
CA ILE A 90 -2.74 2.68 -1.96
C ILE A 90 -3.90 3.61 -2.36
N PRO A 91 -5.05 3.09 -2.82
CA PRO A 91 -6.18 3.93 -3.16
C PRO A 91 -6.71 4.68 -1.92
N ASN A 92 -7.15 5.91 -2.13
CA ASN A 92 -7.88 6.68 -1.12
C ASN A 92 -9.30 6.10 -0.94
N GLY A 93 -9.89 6.24 0.24
CA GLY A 93 -11.27 5.82 0.55
C GLY A 93 -12.34 6.36 -0.42
N LYS A 94 -12.11 7.50 -1.08
CA LYS A 94 -12.98 8.01 -2.15
C LYS A 94 -13.08 7.10 -3.37
N LEU A 95 -12.17 6.15 -3.52
CA LEU A 95 -12.14 5.16 -4.59
C LEU A 95 -12.62 3.78 -4.12
N GLN A 96 -13.35 3.71 -2.99
CA GLN A 96 -13.80 2.46 -2.37
C GLN A 96 -14.48 1.52 -3.37
N ASP A 97 -15.46 2.02 -4.11
CA ASP A 97 -16.29 1.19 -4.99
C ASP A 97 -15.51 0.60 -6.17
N ARG A 98 -14.37 1.20 -6.53
CA ARG A 98 -13.49 0.69 -7.58
C ARG A 98 -12.54 -0.39 -7.08
N TYR A 99 -11.98 -0.20 -5.88
CA TYR A 99 -10.86 -1.02 -5.41
C TYR A 99 -11.23 -2.05 -4.35
N ASN A 100 -12.34 -1.85 -3.64
CA ASN A 100 -12.86 -2.81 -2.68
C ASN A 100 -14.38 -2.63 -2.45
N PRO A 101 -15.22 -2.83 -3.48
CA PRO A 101 -16.68 -2.65 -3.35
C PRO A 101 -17.32 -3.68 -2.42
N THR A 102 -16.84 -4.92 -2.40
CA THR A 102 -17.44 -6.02 -1.62
C THR A 102 -16.37 -6.79 -0.84
N VAL A 103 -16.77 -7.75 -0.02
CA VAL A 103 -15.82 -8.61 0.73
C VAL A 103 -15.08 -9.62 -0.14
N ASP A 104 -15.60 -9.90 -1.34
CA ASP A 104 -15.03 -10.88 -2.28
C ASP A 104 -14.30 -10.17 -3.45
N ASP A 105 -14.58 -8.89 -3.68
CA ASP A 105 -13.84 -8.04 -4.62
C ASP A 105 -13.04 -6.95 -3.87
N GLY A 106 -11.72 -7.12 -3.80
CA GLY A 106 -10.84 -6.20 -3.09
C GLY A 106 -9.36 -6.47 -3.25
N ILE A 107 -8.55 -5.53 -2.77
CA ILE A 107 -7.08 -5.62 -2.80
C ILE A 107 -6.48 -6.20 -1.50
N TRP A 108 -7.31 -6.46 -0.50
CA TRP A 108 -6.87 -6.84 0.84
C TRP A 108 -6.65 -8.34 0.98
N LEU A 109 -5.73 -8.69 1.88
CA LEU A 109 -5.49 -10.02 2.42
C LEU A 109 -5.50 -9.93 3.96
N ALA A 110 -5.80 -11.06 4.61
CA ALA A 110 -5.74 -11.14 6.06
C ALA A 110 -4.33 -10.77 6.56
N GLY A 111 -4.25 -9.85 7.53
CA GLY A 111 -2.99 -9.44 8.13
C GLY A 111 -2.38 -10.48 9.06
N ARG A 112 -1.09 -10.30 9.37
CA ARG A 112 -0.32 -11.13 10.30
C ARG A 112 -0.55 -10.72 11.77
N ASN A 113 -1.78 -10.39 12.16
CA ASN A 113 -2.09 -10.10 13.56
C ASN A 113 -2.60 -11.35 14.28
N ALA A 114 -2.34 -11.42 15.58
CA ALA A 114 -2.91 -12.41 16.49
C ALA A 114 -4.03 -11.77 17.35
N PRO A 115 -5.31 -11.76 16.89
CA PRO A 115 -6.41 -11.20 17.66
C PRO A 115 -6.55 -11.79 19.06
N THR A 116 -6.19 -13.07 19.22
CA THR A 116 -6.19 -13.78 20.50
C THR A 116 -5.21 -13.22 21.53
N ARG A 117 -4.24 -12.40 21.10
CA ARG A 117 -3.26 -11.71 21.96
C ARG A 117 -3.58 -10.22 22.16
N GLY A 118 -4.74 -9.76 21.69
CA GLY A 118 -5.13 -8.35 21.76
C GLY A 118 -4.37 -7.43 20.80
N GLU A 119 -3.70 -7.97 19.78
CA GLU A 119 -3.01 -7.16 18.79
C GLU A 119 -4.00 -6.39 17.90
N ASP A 120 -3.67 -5.14 17.60
CA ASP A 120 -4.43 -4.30 16.69
C ASP A 120 -4.70 -4.99 15.35
N PHE A 121 -5.85 -4.69 14.77
CA PHE A 121 -6.21 -5.20 13.46
C PHE A 121 -5.22 -4.69 12.41
N ARG A 122 -4.61 -5.64 11.69
CA ARG A 122 -3.70 -5.37 10.58
C ARG A 122 -4.24 -6.03 9.33
N VAL A 123 -3.94 -5.43 8.19
CA VAL A 123 -4.32 -5.94 6.87
C VAL A 123 -3.09 -5.98 5.98
N ARG A 124 -3.11 -6.83 4.97
CA ARG A 124 -2.09 -6.83 3.93
C ARG A 124 -2.70 -6.33 2.62
N VAL A 125 -1.96 -5.50 1.88
CA VAL A 125 -2.30 -5.18 0.49
C VAL A 125 -1.68 -6.23 -0.43
N SER A 126 -2.47 -6.85 -1.29
CA SER A 126 -1.97 -7.74 -2.35
C SER A 126 -1.52 -6.91 -3.54
N PHE A 127 -0.24 -7.01 -3.91
CA PHE A 127 0.27 -6.29 -5.07
C PHE A 127 -0.34 -6.81 -6.38
N ALA A 128 -0.55 -8.12 -6.49
CA ALA A 128 -1.18 -8.74 -7.66
C ALA A 128 -2.61 -8.21 -7.88
N LYS A 129 -3.48 -8.30 -6.86
CA LYS A 129 -4.86 -7.79 -6.96
C LYS A 129 -4.92 -6.29 -7.22
N LEU A 130 -4.00 -5.51 -6.63
CA LEU A 130 -3.93 -4.08 -6.89
C LEU A 130 -3.53 -3.77 -8.34
N LYS A 131 -2.56 -4.52 -8.87
CA LYS A 131 -2.11 -4.42 -10.27
C LYS A 131 -3.21 -4.81 -11.25
N GLU A 132 -4.01 -5.84 -10.93
CA GLU A 132 -5.19 -6.23 -11.72
C GLU A 132 -6.23 -5.10 -11.81
N LYS A 133 -6.42 -4.32 -10.74
CA LYS A 133 -7.34 -3.17 -10.73
C LYS A 133 -6.78 -1.94 -11.45
N ALA A 134 -5.47 -1.72 -11.34
CA ALA A 134 -4.74 -0.67 -12.04
C ALA A 134 -3.23 -0.95 -11.98
N SER A 135 -2.64 -1.30 -13.13
CA SER A 135 -1.24 -1.73 -13.22
C SER A 135 -0.26 -0.68 -12.69
N TRP A 136 -0.51 0.60 -12.98
CA TRP A 136 0.34 1.71 -12.57
C TRP A 136 0.46 1.90 -11.05
N ARG A 137 -0.45 1.30 -10.26
CA ARG A 137 -0.42 1.44 -8.79
C ARG A 137 0.69 0.63 -8.13
N VAL A 138 1.32 -0.30 -8.85
CA VAL A 138 2.46 -1.08 -8.37
C VAL A 138 3.57 -0.96 -9.38
N GLN A 139 4.60 -0.21 -9.02
CA GLN A 139 5.79 0.01 -9.85
C GLN A 139 6.95 -0.77 -9.26
N VAL A 140 7.82 -1.26 -10.14
CA VAL A 140 8.93 -2.13 -9.77
C VAL A 140 10.23 -1.53 -10.27
N ILE A 141 11.21 -1.45 -9.37
CA ILE A 141 12.58 -1.06 -9.67
C ILE A 141 13.48 -2.21 -9.22
N ASN A 142 14.21 -2.82 -10.14
CA ASN A 142 15.21 -3.83 -9.85
C ASN A 142 16.54 -3.14 -9.56
N TYR A 143 17.25 -3.63 -8.55
CA TYR A 143 18.60 -3.18 -8.22
C TYR A 143 19.61 -4.25 -8.66
N ASP A 144 20.57 -3.83 -9.47
CA ASP A 144 21.72 -4.65 -9.85
C ASP A 144 22.90 -4.25 -8.95
N GLU A 145 23.30 -5.14 -8.06
CA GLU A 145 24.36 -4.88 -7.10
C GLU A 145 25.75 -4.83 -7.74
N ILE A 146 25.96 -5.53 -8.86
CA ILE A 146 27.24 -5.58 -9.56
C ILE A 146 27.47 -4.24 -10.26
N THR A 147 26.47 -3.76 -11.01
CA THR A 147 26.57 -2.49 -11.75
C THR A 147 26.22 -1.27 -10.89
N LYS A 148 25.61 -1.49 -9.72
CA LYS A 148 25.05 -0.45 -8.83
C LYS A 148 23.99 0.41 -9.51
N GLU A 149 23.21 -0.20 -10.40
CA GLU A 149 22.18 0.47 -11.18
C GLU A 149 20.77 0.08 -10.72
N CYS A 150 19.84 1.04 -10.83
CA CYS A 150 18.41 0.81 -10.66
C CYS A 150 17.72 0.82 -12.03
N LYS A 151 16.96 -0.23 -12.34
CA LYS A 151 16.22 -0.36 -13.60
C LYS A 151 14.74 -0.64 -13.33
N GLY A 152 13.85 0.11 -13.97
CA GLY A 152 12.41 -0.11 -13.86
C GLY A 152 11.70 0.36 -15.11
N GLU A 153 10.61 -0.33 -15.45
CA GLU A 153 9.70 0.08 -16.51
C GLU A 153 8.43 0.66 -15.90
N TRP A 154 8.12 1.91 -16.27
CA TRP A 154 6.95 2.58 -15.72
C TRP A 154 5.69 2.12 -16.44
N GLN A 155 4.75 1.58 -15.67
CA GLN A 155 3.42 1.25 -16.18
C GLN A 155 2.54 2.51 -16.13
N PRO A 156 2.06 3.03 -17.27
CA PRO A 156 1.25 4.25 -17.32
C PRO A 156 -0.19 4.05 -16.78
#